data_AF-A0A6J6GEX1-F1
#
_entry.id   AF-A0A6J6GEX1-F1
#
_cell.length_a   1.000
_cell.length_b   1.000
_cell.length_c   1.000
_cell.angle_alpha   90.00
_cell.angle_beta   90.00
_cell.angle_gamma   90.00
#
_symmetry.space_group_name_H-M   'P 1'
#
loop_
_entity.id
_entity.type
_entity.pdbx_description
1 polymer ?
#
loop_
_entity_poly.entity_id
_entity_poly.type
_entity_poly.pdbx_seq_one_letter_code
_entity_poly.pdbx_strand_id
1 'polypeptide(L)'
;MRSYLRYWIDTFRFPTWSRERTISSVTVTGEELLRDPLANGTGVIVSLPHAGNWDHAGAYFCFTGAPLVTVAEHLEPEKLFQKFLEYRHSIGMEVLDLNSRAIAVLAQRARAGKLIALVADRDLSSSGVPVNFFGYPSRMPAGPALLAVQTGAHLITAFVSYTQSGIHIDFKGPISVPPLGTATEKVALMTQQAADNFASGLREHTQDWHMLQRIWVDENFKERS
;
A
#
# COMPACT_ATOMS: atom_id res chain seq x y z
N MET A 1 -20.01 3.30 6.28
CA MET A 1 -19.51 4.38 7.16
C MET A 1 -18.87 3.93 8.47
N ARG A 2 -19.39 2.93 9.21
CA ARG A 2 -18.79 2.48 10.49
C ARG A 2 -17.30 2.14 10.38
N SER A 3 -16.91 1.39 9.35
CA SER A 3 -15.53 0.98 9.11
C SER A 3 -14.59 2.17 8.86
N TYR A 4 -14.98 3.08 7.96
CA TYR A 4 -14.26 4.35 7.73
C TYR A 4 -14.06 5.19 9.01
N LEU A 5 -15.09 5.29 9.87
CA LEU A 5 -14.96 6.02 11.13
C LEU A 5 -14.05 5.29 12.13
N ARG A 6 -14.05 3.95 12.12
CA ARG A 6 -13.15 3.13 12.93
C ARG A 6 -11.68 3.43 12.58
N TYR A 7 -11.33 3.54 11.30
CA TYR A 7 -9.98 3.91 10.87
C TYR A 7 -9.48 5.19 11.54
N TRP A 8 -10.30 6.25 11.51
CA TRP A 8 -9.93 7.52 12.14
C TRP A 8 -9.86 7.41 13.67
N ILE A 9 -10.82 6.76 14.31
CA ILE A 9 -10.82 6.54 15.77
C ILE A 9 -9.55 5.78 16.19
N ASP A 10 -9.23 4.71 15.47
CA ASP A 10 -8.06 3.89 15.76
C ASP A 10 -6.78 4.70 15.52
N THR A 11 -6.67 5.46 14.42
CA THR A 11 -5.52 6.34 14.12
C THR A 11 -5.25 7.33 15.26
N PHE A 12 -6.28 8.02 15.77
CA PHE A 12 -6.10 8.97 16.88
C PHE A 12 -5.78 8.30 18.22
N ARG A 13 -6.24 7.06 18.44
CA ARG A 13 -5.96 6.30 19.67
C ARG A 13 -4.66 5.52 19.60
N PHE A 14 -4.15 5.24 18.40
CA PHE A 14 -3.02 4.36 18.17
C PHE A 14 -1.77 4.73 18.98
N PRO A 15 -1.42 6.01 19.18
CA PRO A 15 -0.30 6.40 20.05
C PRO A 15 -0.40 5.93 21.51
N THR A 16 -1.60 5.55 21.97
CA THR A 16 -1.84 5.03 23.33
C THR A 16 -1.85 3.50 23.41
N TRP A 17 -1.72 2.79 22.28
CA TRP A 17 -1.74 1.34 22.27
C TRP A 17 -0.37 0.79 22.68
N SER A 18 -0.37 -0.25 23.50
CA SER A 18 0.87 -0.97 23.81
C SER A 18 1.33 -1.80 22.62
N ARG A 19 2.64 -2.10 22.56
CA ARG A 19 3.22 -3.00 21.57
C ARG A 19 2.52 -4.36 21.57
N GLU A 20 2.23 -4.90 22.75
CA GLU A 20 1.57 -6.21 22.94
C GLU A 20 0.15 -6.20 22.38
N ARG A 21 -0.61 -5.12 22.63
CA ARG A 21 -1.95 -4.96 22.06
C ARG A 21 -1.90 -4.90 20.54
N THR A 22 -0.97 -4.12 19.99
CA THR A 22 -0.81 -3.97 18.54
C THR A 22 -0.50 -5.32 17.90
N ILE A 23 0.43 -6.10 18.46
CA ILE A 23 0.83 -7.40 17.92
C ILE A 23 -0.31 -8.43 18.05
N SER A 24 -0.91 -8.56 19.23
CA SER A 24 -1.94 -9.59 19.51
C SER A 24 -3.29 -9.36 18.80
N SER A 25 -3.49 -8.18 18.21
CA SER A 25 -4.71 -7.82 17.48
C SER A 25 -4.58 -7.95 15.95
N VAL A 26 -3.50 -8.57 15.47
CA VAL A 26 -3.26 -8.79 14.04
C VAL A 26 -3.18 -10.29 13.75
N THR A 27 -3.86 -10.70 12.69
CA THR A 27 -3.67 -12.01 12.05
C THR A 27 -3.24 -11.83 10.61
N VAL A 28 -2.41 -12.74 10.08
CA VAL A 28 -1.83 -12.61 8.75
C VAL A 28 -1.96 -13.93 7.99
N THR A 29 -2.41 -13.85 6.73
CA THR A 29 -2.37 -14.95 5.76
C THR A 29 -1.28 -14.64 4.73
N GLY A 30 -0.42 -15.62 4.42
CA GLY A 30 0.65 -15.45 3.44
C GLY A 30 1.83 -14.62 3.95
N GLU A 31 2.10 -14.62 5.26
CA GLU A 31 3.16 -13.80 5.88
C GLU A 31 4.57 -14.15 5.36
N GLU A 32 4.78 -15.41 4.96
CA GLU A 32 6.00 -15.90 4.33
C GLU A 32 6.33 -15.16 3.02
N LEU A 33 5.31 -14.70 2.28
CA LEU A 33 5.49 -13.91 1.05
C LEU A 33 6.21 -12.59 1.31
N LEU A 34 6.10 -12.06 2.53
CA LEU A 34 6.78 -10.85 2.99
C LEU A 34 8.08 -11.18 3.72
N ARG A 35 8.05 -12.15 4.65
CA ARG A 35 9.20 -12.41 5.54
C ARG A 35 10.35 -13.13 4.85
N ASP A 36 10.08 -14.05 3.93
CA ASP A 36 11.14 -14.81 3.26
C ASP A 36 12.03 -13.93 2.37
N PRO A 37 11.50 -13.03 1.52
CA PRO A 37 12.33 -12.11 0.73
C PRO A 37 13.13 -11.14 1.60
N LEU A 38 12.60 -10.74 2.76
CA LEU A 38 13.33 -9.91 3.72
C LEU A 38 14.48 -10.68 4.37
N ALA A 39 14.25 -11.92 4.79
CA ALA A 39 15.28 -12.80 5.35
C ALA A 39 16.40 -13.09 4.33
N ASN A 40 16.03 -13.23 3.05
CA ASN A 40 16.97 -13.45 1.95
C ASN A 40 17.66 -12.16 1.45
N GLY A 41 17.33 -10.99 2.00
CA GLY A 41 17.93 -9.71 1.63
C GLY A 41 17.55 -9.20 0.23
N THR A 42 16.57 -9.80 -0.44
CA THR A 42 16.11 -9.38 -1.77
C THR A 42 15.12 -8.21 -1.70
N GLY A 43 14.52 -8.01 -0.53
CA GLY A 43 13.50 -6.98 -0.30
C GLY A 43 12.14 -7.37 -0.86
N VAL A 44 11.12 -6.60 -0.48
CA VAL A 44 9.74 -6.83 -0.91
C VAL A 44 8.98 -5.52 -0.99
N ILE A 45 8.18 -5.40 -2.03
CA ILE A 45 7.28 -4.28 -2.29
C ILE A 45 5.86 -4.79 -2.06
N VAL A 46 5.15 -4.14 -1.15
CA VAL A 46 3.75 -4.40 -0.85
C VAL A 46 2.91 -3.28 -1.45
N SER A 47 2.04 -3.65 -2.38
CA SER A 47 1.01 -2.79 -2.94
C SER A 47 -0.31 -3.06 -2.23
N LEU A 48 -1.04 -2.04 -1.78
CA LEU A 48 -2.28 -2.23 -1.03
C LEU A 48 -3.33 -1.16 -1.35
N PRO A 49 -4.64 -1.44 -1.23
CA PRO A 49 -5.67 -0.42 -1.38
C PRO A 49 -5.85 0.38 -0.08
N HIS A 50 -6.63 1.46 -0.13
CA HIS A 50 -7.11 2.15 1.05
C HIS A 50 -8.18 1.31 1.77
N ALA A 51 -7.81 0.17 2.35
CA ALA A 51 -8.71 -0.73 3.05
C ALA A 51 -8.26 -1.02 4.50
N GLY A 52 -9.23 -1.16 5.40
CA GLY A 52 -8.98 -1.49 6.81
C GLY A 52 -8.10 -0.45 7.50
N ASN A 53 -7.13 -0.91 8.29
CA ASN A 53 -6.17 -0.03 8.95
C ASN A 53 -4.73 -0.38 8.57
N TRP A 54 -4.25 0.23 7.49
CA TRP A 54 -2.88 0.02 7.00
C TRP A 54 -1.80 0.58 7.93
N ASP A 55 -2.09 1.60 8.74
CA ASP A 55 -1.15 2.11 9.74
C ASP A 55 -0.97 1.09 10.89
N HIS A 56 -2.05 0.41 11.31
CA HIS A 56 -1.98 -0.72 12.26
C HIS A 56 -1.23 -1.92 11.66
N ALA A 57 -1.46 -2.24 10.38
CA ALA A 57 -0.69 -3.26 9.67
C ALA A 57 0.81 -2.92 9.62
N GLY A 58 1.15 -1.68 9.27
CA GLY A 58 2.54 -1.22 9.24
C GLY A 58 3.20 -1.25 10.62
N ALA A 59 2.46 -0.90 11.68
CA ALA A 59 2.94 -1.00 13.05
C ALA A 59 3.25 -2.42 13.49
N TYR A 60 2.40 -3.38 13.12
CA TYR A 60 2.66 -4.80 13.39
C TYR A 60 4.00 -5.25 12.81
N PHE A 61 4.28 -4.91 11.54
CA PHE A 61 5.56 -5.26 10.91
C PHE A 61 6.74 -4.53 11.55
N CYS A 62 6.63 -3.22 11.81
CA CYS A 62 7.67 -2.47 12.51
C CYS A 62 7.99 -3.08 13.89
N PHE A 63 6.97 -3.43 14.67
CA PHE A 63 7.13 -4.03 15.99
C PHE A 63 7.58 -5.48 15.98
N THR A 64 7.46 -6.19 14.86
CA THR A 64 7.88 -7.59 14.69
C THR A 64 9.14 -7.73 13.83
N GLY A 65 9.93 -6.66 13.71
CA GLY A 65 11.27 -6.68 13.13
C GLY A 65 11.36 -6.45 11.62
N ALA A 66 10.27 -6.00 10.99
CA ALA A 66 10.20 -5.66 9.56
C ALA A 66 9.83 -4.16 9.38
N PRO A 67 10.73 -3.22 9.75
CA PRO A 67 10.47 -1.80 9.52
C PRO A 67 10.30 -1.51 8.03
N LEU A 68 9.34 -0.65 7.71
CA LEU A 68 8.95 -0.34 6.33
C LEU A 68 9.31 1.08 5.92
N VAL A 69 9.49 1.26 4.61
CA VAL A 69 9.59 2.55 3.94
C VAL A 69 8.32 2.78 3.13
N THR A 70 7.75 3.98 3.21
CA THR A 70 6.54 4.36 2.46
C THR A 70 6.64 5.79 1.94
N VAL A 71 5.64 6.22 1.18
CA VAL A 71 5.46 7.59 0.71
C VAL A 71 4.14 8.14 1.21
N ALA A 72 4.11 9.44 1.49
CA ALA A 72 2.89 10.16 1.80
C ALA A 72 2.75 11.35 0.86
N GLU A 73 1.53 11.60 0.37
CA GLU A 73 1.19 12.85 -0.31
C GLU A 73 1.44 14.04 0.63
N HIS A 74 2.02 15.12 0.09
CA HIS A 74 2.27 16.33 0.84
C HIS A 74 0.95 17.08 1.08
N LEU A 75 0.41 16.98 2.31
CA LEU A 75 -0.87 17.56 2.67
C LEU A 75 -0.73 19.02 3.12
N GLU A 76 -1.58 19.88 2.58
CA GLU A 76 -1.76 21.24 3.11
C GLU A 76 -2.81 21.25 4.24
N PRO A 77 -2.61 22.03 5.31
CA PRO A 77 -1.44 22.87 5.59
C PRO A 77 -0.24 22.07 6.11
N GLU A 78 0.99 22.57 5.92
CA GLU A 78 2.25 21.97 6.42
C GLU A 78 2.17 21.38 7.84
N LYS A 79 1.51 22.07 8.78
CA LYS A 79 1.35 21.59 10.17
C LYS A 79 0.60 20.25 10.26
N LEU A 80 -0.34 20.00 9.35
CA LEU A 80 -1.06 18.73 9.27
C LEU A 80 -0.13 17.63 8.74
N PHE A 81 0.64 17.92 7.70
CA PHE A 81 1.62 16.98 7.14
C PHE A 81 2.65 16.54 8.19
N GLN A 82 3.25 17.49 8.91
CA GLN A 82 4.22 17.18 9.97
C GLN A 82 3.62 16.29 11.07
N LYS A 83 2.36 16.49 11.46
CA LYS A 83 1.70 15.60 12.44
C LYS A 83 1.55 14.16 11.94
N PHE A 84 1.23 13.96 10.66
CA PHE A 84 1.18 12.61 10.08
C PHE A 84 2.56 11.95 10.01
N LEU A 85 3.60 12.73 9.70
CA LEU A 85 4.98 12.24 9.71
C LEU A 85 5.42 11.83 11.11
N GLU A 86 5.25 12.69 12.11
CA GLU A 86 5.56 12.39 13.52
C GLU A 86 4.85 11.13 14.00
N TYR A 87 3.56 10.99 13.67
CA TYR A 87 2.77 9.81 13.98
C TYR A 87 3.37 8.54 13.39
N ARG A 88 3.63 8.50 12.07
CA ARG A 88 4.16 7.29 11.41
C ARG A 88 5.60 6.97 11.80
N HIS A 89 6.41 8.00 12.07
CA HIS A 89 7.75 7.80 12.61
C HIS A 89 7.72 7.20 14.02
N SER A 90 6.76 7.59 14.87
CA SER A 90 6.59 7.00 16.21
C SER A 90 6.24 5.50 16.17
N ILE A 91 5.67 5.03 15.05
CA ILE A 91 5.35 3.62 14.79
C ILE A 91 6.58 2.84 14.27
N GLY A 92 7.62 3.53 13.82
CA GLY A 92 8.84 2.93 13.26
C GLY A 92 8.90 2.94 11.73
N MET A 93 8.01 3.67 11.05
CA MET A 93 8.04 3.81 9.59
C MET A 93 9.04 4.88 9.14
N GLU A 94 9.73 4.65 8.02
CA GLU A 94 10.39 5.70 7.24
C GLU A 94 9.39 6.24 6.23
N VAL A 95 8.92 7.48 6.41
CA VAL A 95 7.97 8.12 5.49
C VAL A 95 8.70 9.13 4.62
N LEU A 96 8.62 8.94 3.31
CA LEU A 96 9.15 9.85 2.32
C LEU A 96 8.04 10.79 1.83
N ASP A 97 8.38 12.05 1.60
CA ASP A 97 7.51 12.98 0.91
C ASP A 97 7.37 12.57 -0.58
N LEU A 98 6.15 12.56 -1.10
CA LEU A 98 5.85 12.21 -2.48
C LEU A 98 6.32 13.32 -3.44
N ASN A 99 7.57 13.23 -3.85
CA ASN A 99 8.17 14.11 -4.85
C ASN A 99 8.97 13.30 -5.89
N SER A 100 9.55 14.00 -6.87
CA SER A 100 10.31 13.38 -7.97
C SER A 100 11.50 12.53 -7.53
N ARG A 101 12.00 12.70 -6.30
CA ARG A 101 13.12 11.91 -5.75
C ARG A 101 12.66 10.67 -5.00
N ALA A 102 11.40 10.58 -4.59
CA ALA A 102 10.88 9.50 -3.75
C ALA A 102 11.10 8.13 -4.39
N ILE A 103 10.80 7.96 -5.68
CA ILE A 103 11.02 6.70 -6.39
C ILE A 103 12.49 6.26 -6.40
N ALA A 104 13.44 7.20 -6.56
CA ALA A 104 14.86 6.86 -6.55
C ALA A 104 15.30 6.36 -5.16
N VAL A 105 14.82 7.00 -4.09
CA VAL A 105 15.08 6.57 -2.70
C VAL A 105 14.43 5.21 -2.42
N LEU A 106 13.18 5.01 -2.82
CA LEU A 106 12.49 3.72 -2.68
C LEU A 106 13.22 2.60 -3.43
N ALA A 107 13.72 2.85 -4.64
CA ALA A 107 14.50 1.87 -5.40
C ALA A 107 15.83 1.55 -4.70
N GLN A 108 16.48 2.54 -4.08
CA GLN A 108 17.67 2.30 -3.25
C GLN A 108 17.33 1.43 -2.04
N ARG A 109 16.23 1.69 -1.34
CA ARG A 109 15.79 0.93 -0.17
C ARG A 109 15.41 -0.51 -0.55
N ALA A 110 14.68 -0.70 -1.64
CA ALA A 110 14.33 -2.02 -2.17
C ALA A 110 15.59 -2.84 -2.49
N ARG A 111 16.58 -2.26 -3.20
CA ARG A 111 17.88 -2.93 -3.47
C ARG A 111 18.69 -3.23 -2.21
N ALA A 112 18.45 -2.50 -1.12
CA ALA A 112 19.05 -2.77 0.20
C ALA A 112 18.25 -3.81 1.01
N GLY A 113 17.36 -4.57 0.38
CA GLY A 113 16.61 -5.65 1.00
C GLY A 113 15.48 -5.18 1.93
N LYS A 114 15.03 -3.92 1.82
CA LYS A 114 14.01 -3.35 2.72
C LYS A 114 12.58 -3.65 2.27
N LEU A 115 11.65 -3.56 3.22
CA LEU A 115 10.22 -3.59 2.99
C LEU A 115 9.76 -2.21 2.50
N ILE A 116 9.12 -2.16 1.34
CA ILE A 116 8.45 -0.98 0.81
C ILE A 116 6.94 -1.22 0.85
N ALA A 117 6.15 -0.31 1.41
CA ALA A 117 4.69 -0.41 1.41
C ALA A 117 4.07 0.83 0.74
N LEU A 118 3.24 0.63 -0.27
CA LEU A 118 2.67 1.70 -1.09
C LEU A 118 1.15 1.51 -1.25
N VAL A 119 0.38 2.48 -0.76
CA VAL A 119 -1.05 2.53 -1.02
C VAL A 119 -1.25 2.92 -2.49
N ALA A 120 -1.95 2.07 -3.26
CA ALA A 120 -1.81 2.04 -4.71
C ALA A 120 -3.09 1.68 -5.48
N ASP A 121 -4.27 1.94 -4.92
CA ASP A 121 -5.56 1.70 -5.58
C ASP A 121 -6.12 2.93 -6.31
N ARG A 122 -5.41 4.07 -6.32
CA ARG A 122 -5.91 5.30 -6.94
C ARG A 122 -4.80 6.28 -7.34
N ASP A 123 -4.69 6.56 -8.64
CA ASP A 123 -3.95 7.70 -9.20
C ASP A 123 -4.66 8.19 -10.46
N LEU A 124 -5.52 9.20 -10.33
CA LEU A 124 -6.29 9.75 -11.45
C LEU A 124 -5.56 10.86 -12.22
N SER A 125 -4.24 11.02 -12.00
CA SER A 125 -3.42 11.93 -12.80
C SER A 125 -3.18 11.37 -14.22
N SER A 126 -2.58 12.17 -15.09
CA SER A 126 -2.14 11.76 -16.42
C SER A 126 -1.01 10.71 -16.40
N SER A 127 -0.27 10.60 -15.28
CA SER A 127 0.76 9.57 -15.08
C SER A 127 0.22 8.25 -14.53
N GLY A 128 -1.06 8.19 -14.14
CA GLY A 128 -1.68 6.97 -13.64
C GLY A 128 -1.76 5.88 -14.71
N VAL A 129 -1.43 4.64 -14.35
CA VAL A 129 -1.49 3.47 -15.23
C VAL A 129 -2.95 3.09 -15.45
N PRO A 130 -3.45 3.05 -16.70
CA PRO A 130 -4.80 2.58 -16.98
C PRO A 130 -5.00 1.13 -16.53
N VAL A 131 -6.08 0.89 -15.81
CA VAL A 131 -6.50 -0.45 -15.39
C VAL A 131 -8.01 -0.62 -15.60
N ASN A 132 -8.44 -1.86 -15.81
CA ASN A 132 -9.82 -2.26 -15.68
C ASN A 132 -10.09 -2.67 -14.23
N PHE A 133 -10.97 -1.97 -13.54
CA PHE A 133 -11.26 -2.21 -12.13
C PHE A 133 -12.77 -2.35 -11.91
N PHE A 134 -13.19 -3.55 -11.53
CA PHE A 134 -14.61 -3.96 -11.49
C PHE A 134 -15.34 -3.83 -12.84
N GLY A 135 -14.64 -3.99 -13.96
CA GLY A 135 -15.23 -3.88 -15.31
C GLY A 135 -15.34 -2.44 -15.84
N TYR A 136 -14.80 -1.46 -15.11
CA TYR A 136 -14.82 -0.06 -15.48
C TYR A 136 -13.39 0.51 -15.57
N PRO A 137 -13.14 1.50 -16.45
CA PRO A 137 -11.83 2.12 -16.56
C PRO A 137 -11.48 2.93 -15.30
N SER A 138 -10.27 2.71 -14.80
CA SER A 138 -9.67 3.44 -13.67
C SER A 138 -8.18 3.66 -13.94
N ARG A 139 -7.48 4.31 -13.01
CA ARG A 139 -6.04 4.51 -13.05
C ARG A 139 -5.42 4.29 -11.66
N MET A 140 -4.28 3.61 -11.64
CA MET A 140 -3.51 3.27 -10.43
C MET A 140 -2.04 3.67 -10.58
N PRO A 141 -1.32 3.98 -9.50
CA PRO A 141 0.06 4.44 -9.58
C PRO A 141 1.00 3.34 -10.09
N ALA A 142 1.92 3.71 -10.98
CA ALA A 142 2.96 2.83 -11.53
C ALA A 142 4.00 2.37 -10.48
N GLY A 143 4.12 3.11 -9.37
CA GLY A 143 5.21 3.00 -8.40
C GLY A 143 5.57 1.56 -7.98
N PRO A 144 4.62 0.75 -7.48
CA PRO A 144 4.92 -0.61 -7.02
C PRO A 144 5.51 -1.50 -8.12
N ALA A 145 4.88 -1.54 -9.30
CA ALA A 145 5.33 -2.35 -10.42
C ALA A 145 6.64 -1.83 -11.02
N LEU A 146 6.80 -0.51 -11.12
CA LEU A 146 8.02 0.12 -11.60
C LEU A 146 9.22 -0.23 -10.72
N LEU A 147 9.06 -0.16 -9.39
CA LEU A 147 10.10 -0.53 -8.44
C LEU A 147 10.50 -2.00 -8.59
N ALA A 148 9.52 -2.90 -8.72
CA ALA A 148 9.79 -4.33 -8.89
C ALA A 148 10.58 -4.60 -10.18
N VAL A 149 10.17 -4.00 -11.30
CA VAL A 149 10.88 -4.12 -12.59
C VAL A 149 12.31 -3.55 -12.52
N GLN A 150 12.52 -2.43 -11.82
CA GLN A 150 13.83 -1.78 -11.74
C GLN A 150 14.81 -2.43 -10.76
N THR A 151 14.30 -3.10 -9.74
CA THR A 151 15.11 -3.58 -8.60
C THR A 151 15.19 -5.09 -8.52
N GLY A 152 14.25 -5.81 -9.14
CA GLY A 152 14.10 -7.26 -8.97
C GLY A 152 13.46 -7.67 -7.65
N ALA A 153 13.08 -6.72 -6.79
CA ALA A 153 12.37 -7.02 -5.54
C ALA A 153 11.00 -7.65 -5.82
N HIS A 154 10.56 -8.55 -4.93
CA HIS A 154 9.26 -9.19 -5.06
C HIS A 154 8.15 -8.16 -4.93
N LEU A 155 7.15 -8.20 -5.82
CA LEU A 155 5.92 -7.43 -5.68
C LEU A 155 4.81 -8.35 -5.17
N ILE A 156 4.24 -8.03 -4.01
CA ILE A 156 3.06 -8.68 -3.48
C ILE A 156 1.96 -7.64 -3.26
N THR A 157 0.71 -8.10 -3.17
CA THR A 157 -0.41 -7.27 -2.77
C THR A 157 -0.86 -7.62 -1.36
N ALA A 158 -1.28 -6.63 -0.59
CA ALA A 158 -1.96 -6.84 0.68
C ALA A 158 -3.40 -6.32 0.62
N PHE A 159 -4.31 -6.99 1.34
CA PHE A 159 -5.61 -6.46 1.68
C PHE A 159 -5.77 -6.48 3.21
N VAL A 160 -6.15 -5.35 3.80
CA VAL A 160 -6.37 -5.24 5.24
C VAL A 160 -7.88 -5.14 5.50
N SER A 161 -8.42 -6.05 6.29
CA SER A 161 -9.82 -6.04 6.73
C SER A 161 -9.91 -5.91 8.26
N TYR A 162 -11.05 -5.44 8.76
CA TYR A 162 -11.26 -5.40 10.20
C TYR A 162 -11.77 -6.74 10.73
N THR A 163 -11.23 -7.14 11.87
CA THR A 163 -11.78 -8.22 12.71
C THR A 163 -12.52 -7.63 13.90
N GLN A 164 -13.10 -8.51 14.74
CA GLN A 164 -13.76 -8.07 15.97
C GLN A 164 -12.82 -7.33 16.92
N SER A 165 -11.57 -7.78 17.04
CA SER A 165 -10.58 -7.27 18.01
C SER A 165 -9.42 -6.48 17.38
N GLY A 166 -9.31 -6.45 16.06
CA GLY A 166 -8.23 -5.74 15.36
C GLY A 166 -8.37 -5.82 13.85
N ILE A 167 -7.33 -6.32 13.18
CA ILE A 167 -7.26 -6.43 11.72
C ILE A 167 -6.79 -7.81 11.26
N HIS A 168 -7.14 -8.16 10.03
CA HIS A 168 -6.56 -9.27 9.29
C HIS A 168 -5.83 -8.74 8.06
N ILE A 169 -4.67 -9.30 7.75
CA ILE A 169 -3.85 -8.95 6.58
C ILE A 169 -3.78 -10.18 5.68
N ASP A 170 -4.29 -10.07 4.46
CA ASP A 170 -4.20 -11.11 3.44
C ASP A 170 -3.18 -10.70 2.37
N PHE A 171 -2.10 -11.47 2.23
CA PHE A 171 -1.13 -11.28 1.16
C PHE A 171 -1.42 -12.19 -0.04
N LYS A 172 -1.29 -11.63 -1.25
CA LYS A 172 -1.35 -12.37 -2.51
C LYS A 172 -0.12 -12.07 -3.37
N GLY A 173 0.35 -13.08 -4.08
CA GLY A 173 1.47 -12.96 -5.02
C GLY A 173 2.51 -14.07 -4.82
N PRO A 174 3.76 -13.85 -5.27
CA PRO A 174 4.25 -12.63 -5.92
C PRO A 174 3.63 -12.40 -7.31
N ILE A 175 3.43 -11.13 -7.67
CA ILE A 175 3.12 -10.73 -9.04
C ILE A 175 4.39 -10.93 -9.88
N SER A 176 4.32 -11.89 -10.81
CA SER A 176 5.45 -12.21 -11.68
C SER A 176 5.74 -11.09 -12.66
N VAL A 177 7.02 -10.74 -12.80
CA VAL A 177 7.48 -9.81 -13.84
C VAL A 177 7.36 -10.51 -15.20
N PRO A 178 6.61 -9.97 -16.19
CA PRO A 178 6.51 -10.61 -17.49
C PRO A 178 7.89 -10.75 -18.17
N PRO A 179 8.17 -11.90 -18.82
CA PRO A 179 9.48 -12.15 -19.42
C PRO A 179 9.76 -11.23 -20.62
N LEU A 180 8.72 -10.92 -21.40
CA LEU A 180 8.79 -10.11 -22.62
C LEU A 180 8.08 -8.76 -22.45
N GLY A 181 8.30 -7.87 -23.40
CA GLY A 181 7.73 -6.51 -23.42
C GLY A 181 8.70 -5.43 -22.93
N THR A 182 8.36 -4.19 -23.25
CA THR A 182 8.99 -2.98 -22.75
C THR A 182 8.74 -2.82 -21.24
N ALA A 183 9.52 -1.98 -20.57
CA ALA A 183 9.30 -1.69 -19.15
C ALA A 183 7.89 -1.16 -18.88
N THR A 184 7.36 -0.31 -19.77
CA THR A 184 6.01 0.25 -19.67
C THR A 184 4.94 -0.83 -19.77
N GLU A 185 5.06 -1.76 -20.73
CA GLU A 185 4.10 -2.88 -20.87
C GLU A 185 4.12 -3.81 -19.66
N LYS A 186 5.32 -4.12 -19.13
CA LYS A 186 5.48 -4.92 -17.91
C LYS A 186 4.80 -4.26 -16.72
N VAL A 187 5.04 -2.96 -16.52
CA VAL A 187 4.42 -2.17 -15.45
C VAL A 187 2.89 -2.18 -15.58
N ALA A 188 2.35 -2.00 -16.80
CA ALA A 188 0.92 -2.04 -17.03
C ALA A 188 0.28 -3.38 -16.64
N LEU A 189 0.87 -4.49 -17.10
CA LEU A 189 0.38 -5.85 -16.78
C LEU A 189 0.43 -6.14 -15.28
N MET A 190 1.54 -5.79 -14.62
CA MET A 190 1.70 -6.01 -13.18
C MET A 190 0.74 -5.14 -12.36
N THR A 191 0.48 -3.90 -12.80
CA THR A 191 -0.47 -3.00 -12.13
C THR A 191 -1.91 -3.50 -12.29
N GLN A 192 -2.27 -4.03 -13.47
CA GLN A 192 -3.56 -4.68 -13.67
C GLN A 192 -3.73 -5.90 -12.75
N GLN A 193 -2.70 -6.76 -12.62
CA GLN A 193 -2.76 -7.90 -11.71
C GLN A 193 -2.93 -7.45 -10.25
N ALA A 194 -2.30 -6.35 -9.84
CA ALA A 194 -2.51 -5.78 -8.51
C ALA A 194 -3.96 -5.30 -8.33
N ALA A 195 -4.52 -4.62 -9.33
CA ALA A 195 -5.92 -4.20 -9.34
C ALA A 195 -6.89 -5.40 -9.22
N ASP A 196 -6.61 -6.50 -9.91
CA ASP A 196 -7.42 -7.72 -9.84
C ASP A 196 -7.37 -8.35 -8.43
N ASN A 197 -6.19 -8.38 -7.80
CA ASN A 197 -6.01 -8.85 -6.43
C ASN A 197 -6.76 -7.95 -5.43
N PHE A 198 -6.69 -6.62 -5.59
CA PHE A 198 -7.47 -5.68 -4.78
C PHE A 198 -8.96 -5.92 -4.95
N ALA A 199 -9.44 -6.09 -6.18
CA ALA A 199 -10.84 -6.37 -6.46
C ALA A 199 -11.31 -7.69 -5.82
N SER A 200 -10.44 -8.69 -5.69
CA SER A 200 -10.75 -9.92 -4.96
C SER A 200 -11.00 -9.65 -3.47
N GLY A 201 -10.06 -9.01 -2.77
CA GLY A 201 -10.23 -8.72 -1.33
C GLY A 201 -11.41 -7.77 -1.06
N LEU A 202 -11.61 -6.80 -1.96
CA LEU A 202 -12.74 -5.89 -1.91
C LEU A 202 -14.09 -6.58 -2.07
N ARG A 203 -14.22 -7.67 -2.82
CA ARG A 203 -15.49 -8.42 -2.92
C ARG A 203 -15.85 -9.11 -1.61
N GLU A 204 -14.86 -9.50 -0.83
CA GLU A 204 -15.05 -10.20 0.45
C GLU A 204 -15.32 -9.22 1.59
N HIS A 205 -14.69 -8.04 1.55
CA HIS A 205 -14.73 -7.04 2.63
C HIS A 205 -15.00 -5.62 2.12
N THR A 206 -16.00 -5.43 1.25
CA THR A 206 -16.31 -4.14 0.61
C THR A 206 -16.44 -2.98 1.61
N GLN A 207 -17.02 -3.24 2.79
CA GLN A 207 -17.23 -2.23 3.82
C GLN A 207 -15.94 -1.63 4.37
N ASP A 208 -14.82 -2.36 4.24
CA ASP A 208 -13.52 -1.95 4.75
C ASP A 208 -12.72 -1.14 3.72
N TRP A 209 -13.25 -0.94 2.52
CA TRP A 209 -12.67 -0.01 1.55
C TRP A 209 -13.05 1.43 1.88
N HIS A 210 -12.06 2.27 2.12
CA HIS A 210 -12.22 3.64 2.61
C HIS A 210 -12.24 4.66 1.49
N MET A 211 -12.89 4.31 0.38
CA MET A 211 -12.87 5.09 -0.85
C MET A 211 -14.11 5.95 -1.01
N LEU A 212 -14.11 7.09 -0.32
CA LEU A 212 -15.17 8.10 -0.43
C LEU A 212 -14.95 9.07 -1.60
N GLN A 213 -13.78 8.99 -2.24
CA GLN A 213 -13.42 9.79 -3.40
C GLN A 213 -13.69 9.03 -4.69
N ARG A 214 -13.79 9.78 -5.78
CA ARG A 214 -13.99 9.23 -7.13
C ARG A 214 -12.82 8.32 -7.53
N ILE A 215 -13.11 7.17 -8.16
CA ILE A 215 -12.08 6.24 -8.65
C ILE A 215 -12.13 5.91 -10.15
N TRP A 216 -13.29 6.07 -10.79
CA TRP A 216 -13.47 5.68 -12.18
C TRP A 216 -13.31 6.87 -13.11
N VAL A 217 -12.72 6.58 -14.27
CA VAL A 217 -12.53 7.50 -15.39
C VAL A 217 -13.69 7.30 -16.38
N ASP A 218 -14.92 7.50 -15.89
CA ASP A 218 -16.14 7.46 -16.70
C ASP A 218 -16.39 8.77 -17.47
N GLU A 219 -17.50 8.85 -18.21
CA GLU A 219 -17.88 9.97 -19.10
C GLU A 219 -17.86 11.36 -18.42
N ASN A 220 -18.07 11.43 -17.11
CA ASN A 220 -18.09 12.69 -16.36
C ASN A 220 -16.73 13.04 -15.73
N PHE A 221 -15.67 12.27 -16.03
CA PHE A 221 -14.34 12.53 -15.50
C PHE A 221 -13.74 13.78 -16.15
N LYS A 222 -13.30 14.71 -15.32
CA LYS A 222 -12.45 15.82 -15.74
C LYS A 222 -11.09 15.64 -15.09
N GLU A 223 -10.06 15.49 -15.92
CA GLU A 223 -8.68 15.44 -15.45
C GLU A 223 -8.38 16.75 -14.73
N ARG A 224 -7.90 16.66 -13.49
CA ARG A 224 -7.48 17.85 -12.74
C ARG A 224 -6.11 18.24 -13.28
N SER A 225 -6.04 19.43 -13.87
CA SER A 225 -4.80 20.08 -14.33
C SER A 225 -3.84 20.36 -13.18
#